data_AF-A0A6J7IC81-F1
#
_entry.id   AF-A0A6J7IC81-F1
#
_cell.length_a   1.000
_cell.length_b   1.000
_cell.length_c   1.000
_cell.angle_alpha   90.00
_cell.angle_beta   90.00
_cell.angle_gamma   90.00
#
_symmetry.space_group_name_H-M   'P 1'
#
loop_
_entity.id
_entity.type
_entity.pdbx_description
1 polymer ?
#
loop_
_entity_poly.entity_id
_entity_poly.type
_entity_poly.pdbx_seq_one_letter_code
_entity_poly.pdbx_strand_id
1 'polypeptide(L)'
;MNDDIFVKVIDIDLERRRISLSLKQANDSSDAQAVEEFDPYLYGMAPAFDEAGGYIGPEGFDPETGEWKAEFEDQRAQWEKEYSEAHSRWEAHRKQIDEARNADQAAALEAGQNVSSYSSESNDGEGALASDEALQALRDKLAGE
;
A
#
# COMPACT_ATOMS: atom_id res chain seq x y z
N MET A 1 2.75 -11.49 22.45
CA MET A 1 4.18 -11.51 22.11
C MET A 1 4.36 -12.42 20.91
N ASN A 2 3.96 -11.96 19.73
CA ASN A 2 4.20 -12.51 18.39
C ASN A 2 3.50 -11.51 17.46
N ASP A 3 4.00 -10.29 17.43
CA ASP A 3 3.43 -9.24 16.59
C ASP A 3 4.20 -9.24 15.28
N ASP A 4 3.50 -9.46 14.18
CA ASP A 4 4.07 -9.37 12.84
C ASP A 4 4.14 -7.89 12.46
N ILE A 5 5.37 -7.40 12.27
CA ILE A 5 5.63 -5.99 11.99
C ILE A 5 6.32 -5.82 10.64
N PHE A 6 5.77 -4.93 9.82
CA PHE A 6 6.34 -4.53 8.55
C PHE A 6 7.39 -3.45 8.77
N VAL A 7 8.60 -3.68 8.27
CA VAL A 7 9.75 -2.77 8.38
C VAL A 7 10.43 -2.61 7.03
N LYS A 8 10.97 -1.42 6.78
CA LYS A 8 11.72 -1.13 5.55
C LYS A 8 13.20 -1.44 5.77
N VAL A 9 13.82 -2.17 4.84
CA VAL A 9 15.27 -2.35 4.83
C VAL A 9 15.92 -1.06 4.32
N ILE A 10 16.83 -0.49 5.10
CA ILE A 10 17.47 0.79 4.77
C ILE A 10 18.92 0.64 4.31
N ASP A 11 19.61 -0.40 4.79
CA ASP A 11 21.03 -0.62 4.50
C ASP A 11 21.38 -2.10 4.64
N ILE A 12 22.20 -2.61 3.73
CA ILE A 12 22.67 -4.01 3.72
C ILE A 12 24.19 -3.99 3.66
N ASP A 13 24.81 -4.32 4.79
CA ASP A 13 26.26 -4.41 4.96
C ASP A 13 26.68 -5.88 4.84
N LEU A 14 27.16 -6.26 3.66
CA LEU A 14 27.56 -7.64 3.36
C LEU A 14 28.89 -8.03 4.03
N GLU A 15 29.76 -7.06 4.31
CA GLU A 15 31.06 -7.31 4.94
C GLU A 15 30.87 -7.74 6.40
N ARG A 16 29.90 -7.14 7.08
CA ARG A 16 29.56 -7.42 8.49
C ARG A 16 28.34 -8.31 8.65
N ARG A 17 27.68 -8.71 7.55
CA ARG A 17 26.44 -9.50 7.55
C ARG A 17 25.33 -8.82 8.38
N ARG A 18 25.16 -7.52 8.21
CA ARG A 18 24.18 -6.70 8.95
C ARG A 18 23.13 -6.14 8.00
N ILE A 19 21.88 -6.15 8.45
CA ILE A 19 20.75 -5.53 7.76
C ILE A 19 20.18 -4.47 8.71
N SER A 20 20.11 -3.24 8.25
CA SER A 20 19.51 -2.14 9.00
C SER A 20 18.03 -2.04 8.61
N LEU A 21 17.16 -1.98 9.62
CA LEU A 21 15.71 -1.97 9.45
C LEU A 21 15.13 -0.70 10.07
N SER A 22 14.14 -0.09 9.43
CA SER A 22 13.46 1.10 9.92
C SER A 22 11.95 0.92 9.93
N LEU A 23 11.38 0.97 11.13
CA LEU A 23 9.93 1.00 11.34
C LEU A 23 9.36 2.38 11.02
N LYS A 24 10.05 3.46 11.42
CA LYS A 24 9.63 4.82 11.11
C LYS A 24 9.53 5.03 9.60
N GLN A 25 10.52 4.60 8.83
CA GLN A 25 10.46 4.75 7.37
C GLN A 25 9.52 3.76 6.69
N ALA A 26 9.05 2.71 7.36
CA ALA A 26 7.94 1.90 6.86
C ALA A 26 6.62 2.66 6.99
N ASN A 27 6.36 3.22 8.18
CA ASN A 27 5.10 3.90 8.51
C ASN A 27 4.99 5.33 7.95
N ASP A 28 6.12 6.03 7.82
CA ASP A 28 6.23 7.46 7.47
C ASP A 28 6.82 7.63 6.07
N SER A 29 6.75 6.58 5.23
CA SER A 29 7.34 6.56 3.90
C SER A 29 7.06 7.87 3.18
N SER A 30 8.12 8.63 2.87
CA SER A 30 8.04 9.89 2.11
C SER A 30 7.38 9.70 0.72
N ASP A 31 7.31 8.45 0.27
CA ASP A 31 6.40 7.95 -0.75
C ASP A 31 5.11 7.44 -0.10
N ALA A 32 4.27 8.35 0.41
CA ALA A 32 2.93 7.98 0.90
C ALA A 32 2.14 7.23 -0.20
N GLN A 33 2.39 7.58 -1.47
CA GLN A 33 1.86 6.89 -2.64
C GLN A 33 2.30 5.43 -2.75
N ALA A 34 3.50 5.04 -2.31
CA ALA A 34 3.96 3.65 -2.43
C ALA A 34 3.31 2.70 -1.41
N VAL A 35 2.65 3.25 -0.38
CA VAL A 35 1.83 2.45 0.54
C VAL A 35 0.36 2.48 0.15
N GLU A 36 -0.09 3.52 -0.57
CA GLU A 36 -1.43 3.57 -1.17
C GLU A 36 -1.55 2.77 -2.47
N GLU A 37 -0.48 2.70 -3.27
CA GLU A 37 -0.40 1.91 -4.49
C GLU A 37 0.12 0.51 -4.18
N PHE A 38 -0.68 -0.50 -4.47
CA PHE A 38 -0.31 -1.89 -4.25
C PHE A 38 0.74 -2.33 -5.28
N ASP A 39 2.00 -2.44 -4.84
CA ASP A 39 3.07 -3.07 -5.62
C ASP A 39 3.30 -4.52 -5.16
N PRO A 40 2.83 -5.53 -5.91
CA PRO A 40 3.00 -6.94 -5.53
C PRO A 40 4.48 -7.35 -5.41
N TYR A 41 5.40 -6.67 -6.11
CA TYR A 41 6.83 -7.01 -6.08
C TYR A 41 7.47 -6.66 -4.74
N LEU A 42 6.97 -5.63 -4.05
CA LEU A 42 7.44 -5.26 -2.70
C LEU A 42 6.94 -6.22 -1.61
N TYR A 43 5.85 -6.94 -1.87
CA TYR A 43 5.20 -7.84 -0.91
C TYR A 43 5.39 -9.33 -1.24
N GLY A 44 6.40 -9.65 -2.04
CA GLY A 44 6.92 -11.00 -2.21
C GLY A 44 6.68 -11.64 -3.58
N MET A 45 6.08 -10.95 -4.54
CA MET A 45 6.04 -11.43 -5.93
C MET A 45 7.40 -11.19 -6.60
N ALA A 46 7.98 -12.20 -7.24
CA ALA A 46 9.26 -12.02 -7.92
C ALA A 46 9.09 -11.11 -9.16
N PRO A 47 9.89 -10.04 -9.31
CA PRO A 47 9.85 -9.24 -10.52
C PRO A 47 10.34 -10.04 -11.72
N ALA A 48 9.48 -10.20 -12.72
CA ALA A 48 9.78 -10.94 -13.94
C ALA A 48 10.46 -10.01 -14.97
N PHE A 49 11.75 -9.73 -14.76
CA PHE A 49 12.59 -9.03 -15.74
C PHE A 49 13.68 -9.96 -16.29
N ASP A 50 14.03 -9.82 -17.56
CA ASP A 50 15.17 -10.52 -18.17
C ASP A 50 16.50 -9.84 -17.81
N GLU A 51 17.62 -10.49 -18.18
CA GLU A 51 18.97 -9.92 -18.02
C GLU A 51 19.19 -8.61 -18.78
N ALA A 52 18.30 -8.25 -19.71
CA ALA A 52 18.33 -6.99 -20.45
C ALA A 52 17.43 -5.89 -19.83
N GLY A 53 16.73 -6.18 -18.73
CA GLY A 53 15.79 -5.26 -18.07
C GLY A 53 14.42 -5.14 -18.74
N GLY A 54 14.09 -6.05 -19.67
CA GLY A 54 12.78 -6.18 -20.28
C GLY A 54 11.82 -6.97 -19.39
N TYR A 55 10.58 -6.50 -19.27
CA TYR A 55 9.53 -7.21 -18.53
C TYR A 55 9.10 -8.48 -19.28
N ILE A 56 9.33 -9.65 -18.70
CA ILE A 56 8.97 -10.95 -19.31
C ILE A 56 7.58 -11.41 -18.84
N GLY A 57 7.08 -10.87 -17.73
CA GLY A 57 5.87 -11.37 -17.08
C GLY A 57 6.03 -12.80 -16.55
N PRO A 58 5.05 -13.31 -15.80
CA PRO A 58 5.08 -14.68 -15.31
C PRO A 58 5.08 -15.69 -16.47
N GLU A 59 5.74 -16.85 -16.28
CA GLU A 59 5.82 -17.89 -17.32
C GLU A 59 4.42 -18.29 -17.80
N GLY A 60 4.15 -18.08 -19.09
CA GLY A 60 2.87 -18.38 -19.74
C GLY A 60 1.93 -17.17 -19.90
N PHE A 61 2.26 -16.01 -19.35
CA PHE A 61 1.59 -14.73 -19.63
C PHE A 61 2.26 -14.04 -20.83
N ASP A 62 1.47 -13.72 -21.84
CA ASP A 62 1.95 -12.99 -23.01
C ASP A 62 1.71 -11.48 -22.80
N PRO A 63 2.77 -10.66 -22.60
CA PRO A 63 2.61 -9.25 -22.31
C PRO A 63 2.10 -8.42 -23.51
N GLU A 64 2.20 -8.93 -24.74
CA GLU A 64 1.68 -8.23 -25.93
C GLU A 64 0.18 -8.45 -26.10
N THR A 65 -0.34 -9.61 -25.70
CA THR A 65 -1.77 -9.93 -25.84
C THR A 65 -2.55 -9.82 -24.53
N GLY A 66 -1.86 -9.82 -23.39
CA GLY A 66 -2.47 -9.87 -22.06
C GLY A 66 -3.13 -11.22 -21.74
N GLU A 67 -2.82 -12.26 -22.51
CA GLU A 67 -3.45 -13.58 -22.39
C GLU A 67 -2.54 -14.60 -21.70
N TRP A 68 -3.15 -15.47 -20.90
CA TRP A 68 -2.50 -16.65 -20.38
C TRP A 68 -2.61 -17.78 -21.41
N LYS A 69 -1.51 -18.47 -21.68
CA LYS A 69 -1.51 -19.69 -22.48
C LYS A 69 -2.28 -20.79 -21.75
N ALA A 70 -3.18 -21.47 -22.46
CA ALA A 70 -4.07 -22.50 -21.89
C ALA A 70 -3.33 -23.71 -21.28
N GLU A 71 -2.06 -23.91 -21.63
CA GLU A 71 -1.20 -24.96 -21.07
C GLU A 71 -0.51 -24.56 -19.74
N PHE A 72 -0.64 -23.30 -19.31
CA PHE A 72 0.02 -22.73 -18.13
C PHE A 72 -0.99 -22.39 -16.98
N GLU A 73 -2.11 -23.12 -16.88
CA GLU A 73 -3.11 -22.93 -15.81
C GLU A 73 -2.52 -23.08 -14.40
N ASP A 74 -1.59 -24.02 -14.20
CA ASP A 74 -0.90 -24.21 -12.92
C ASP A 74 0.01 -23.01 -12.55
N GLN A 75 0.63 -22.36 -13.54
CA GLN A 75 1.45 -21.16 -13.31
C GLN A 75 0.56 -19.96 -13.00
N ARG A 76 -0.59 -19.84 -13.68
CA ARG A 76 -1.60 -18.83 -13.34
C ARG A 76 -2.11 -18.98 -11.91
N ALA A 77 -2.43 -20.19 -11.49
CA ALA A 77 -2.91 -20.45 -10.13
C ALA A 77 -1.84 -20.13 -9.06
N GLN A 78 -0.57 -20.43 -9.33
CA GLN A 78 0.54 -20.05 -8.46
C GLN A 78 0.70 -18.52 -8.39
N TRP A 79 0.68 -17.86 -9.54
CA TRP A 79 0.78 -16.40 -9.61
C TRP A 79 -0.37 -15.71 -8.88
N GLU A 80 -1.61 -16.18 -9.05
CA GLU A 80 -2.78 -15.66 -8.36
C GLU A 80 -2.68 -15.87 -6.84
N LYS A 81 -2.15 -17.01 -6.41
CA LYS A 81 -1.88 -17.27 -5.00
C LYS A 81 -0.85 -16.30 -4.46
N GLU A 82 0.29 -16.14 -5.12
CA GLU A 82 1.34 -15.20 -4.71
C GLU A 82 0.83 -13.76 -4.69
N TYR A 83 0.01 -13.37 -5.68
CA TYR A 83 -0.67 -12.08 -5.71
C TYR A 83 -1.58 -11.89 -4.51
N SER A 84 -2.42 -12.87 -4.18
CA SER A 84 -3.34 -12.80 -3.04
C SER A 84 -2.60 -12.71 -1.70
N GLU A 85 -1.48 -13.42 -1.56
CA GLU A 85 -0.63 -13.37 -0.37
C GLU A 85 0.09 -12.02 -0.26
N ALA A 86 0.62 -11.49 -1.38
CA ALA A 86 1.22 -10.16 -1.44
C ALA A 86 0.19 -9.08 -1.07
N HIS A 87 -1.04 -9.18 -1.59
CA HIS A 87 -2.13 -8.27 -1.27
C HIS A 87 -2.49 -8.31 0.22
N SER A 88 -2.59 -9.50 0.79
CA SER A 88 -2.84 -9.68 2.22
C SER A 88 -1.75 -9.03 3.10
N ARG A 89 -0.48 -9.11 2.68
CA ARG A 89 0.64 -8.46 3.38
C ARG A 89 0.57 -6.94 3.28
N TRP A 90 0.20 -6.42 2.11
CA TRP A 90 0.00 -4.99 1.91
C TRP A 90 -1.15 -4.43 2.76
N GLU A 91 -2.30 -5.11 2.79
CA GLU A 91 -3.42 -4.72 3.66
C GLU A 91 -3.02 -4.71 5.15
N ALA A 92 -2.27 -5.72 5.59
CA ALA A 92 -1.76 -5.78 6.95
C ALA A 92 -0.79 -4.62 7.25
N HIS A 93 0.09 -4.26 6.31
CA HIS A 93 0.99 -3.11 6.46
C HIS A 93 0.20 -1.79 6.51
N ARG A 94 -0.83 -1.60 5.68
CA ARG A 94 -1.72 -0.43 5.76
C ARG A 94 -2.38 -0.33 7.13
N LYS A 95 -2.93 -1.44 7.62
CA LYS A 95 -3.54 -1.49 8.95
C LYS A 95 -2.55 -1.12 10.06
N GLN A 96 -1.29 -1.56 9.97
CA GLN A 96 -0.23 -1.18 10.91
C GLN A 96 0.00 0.34 10.92
N ILE A 97 -0.03 1.00 9.76
CA ILE A 97 0.16 2.45 9.64
C ILE A 97 -1.01 3.20 10.26
N ASP A 98 -2.24 2.80 9.94
CA ASP A 98 -3.46 3.37 10.54
C ASP A 98 -3.48 3.22 12.06
N GLU A 99 -3.14 2.03 12.56
CA GLU A 99 -3.07 1.78 14.01
C GLU A 99 -1.98 2.62 14.68
N ALA A 100 -0.80 2.73 14.07
CA ALA A 100 0.27 3.58 14.58
C ALA A 100 -0.12 5.07 14.60
N ARG A 101 -0.81 5.55 13.56
CA ARG A 101 -1.29 6.94 13.48
C ARG A 101 -2.36 7.24 14.54
N ASN A 102 -3.29 6.31 14.74
CA ASN A 102 -4.32 6.42 15.78
C ASN A 102 -3.71 6.39 17.18
N ALA A 103 -2.72 5.52 17.42
CA ALA A 103 -2.01 5.45 18.69
C ALA A 103 -1.22 6.74 18.99
N ASP A 104 -0.55 7.32 18.00
CA ASP A 104 0.16 8.60 18.13
C ASP A 104 -0.81 9.75 18.45
N GLN A 105 -1.95 9.81 17.75
CA GLN A 105 -3.01 10.79 18.02
C GLN A 105 -3.58 10.63 19.44
N ALA A 106 -3.87 9.39 19.86
CA ALA A 106 -4.35 9.11 21.21
C ALA A 106 -3.34 9.53 22.29
N ALA A 107 -2.04 9.24 22.07
CA ALA A 107 -0.97 9.65 22.97
C ALA A 107 -0.80 11.19 23.03
N ALA A 108 -0.94 11.88 21.90
CA ALA A 108 -0.90 13.34 21.84
C ALA A 108 -2.06 13.99 22.62
N LEU A 109 -3.27 13.42 22.49
CA LEU A 109 -4.45 13.84 23.24
C LEU A 109 -4.30 13.59 24.75
N GLU A 110 -3.74 12.44 25.15
CA GLU A 110 -3.49 12.11 26.56
C GLU A 110 -2.42 13.01 27.20
N ALA A 111 -1.41 13.42 26.41
CA ALA A 111 -0.36 14.35 26.85
C ALA A 111 -0.84 15.80 27.03
N GLY A 112 -2.14 16.08 26.87
CA GLY A 112 -2.73 17.41 27.04
C GLY A 112 -2.26 18.41 25.99
N GLN A 113 -1.72 17.93 24.87
CA GLN A 113 -1.37 18.77 23.73
C GLN A 113 -2.66 19.11 23.00
N ASN A 114 -3.00 20.40 22.93
CA ASN A 114 -4.08 20.86 22.04
C ASN A 114 -3.66 20.54 20.61
N VAL A 115 -4.26 19.50 20.01
CA VAL A 115 -4.09 19.13 18.60
C VAL A 115 -4.86 20.13 17.72
N SER A 116 -4.56 21.42 17.88
CA SER A 116 -4.93 22.47 16.94
C SER A 116 -3.66 22.90 16.22
N SER A 117 -3.15 22.06 15.33
CA SER A 117 -2.28 22.53 14.25
C SER A 117 -2.09 21.45 13.21
N TYR A 118 -2.47 21.80 11.98
CA TYR A 118 -1.89 21.36 10.72
C TYR A 118 -1.85 19.83 10.44
N SER A 119 -2.97 19.29 9.99
CA SER A 119 -2.89 18.46 8.80
C SER A 119 -3.61 19.26 7.74
N SER A 120 -2.82 19.85 6.84
CA SER A 120 -3.33 20.40 5.59
C SER A 120 -4.32 19.42 4.99
N GLU A 121 -5.49 19.94 4.59
CA GLU A 121 -6.48 19.27 3.77
C GLU A 121 -5.81 18.47 2.63
N SER A 122 -5.53 17.20 2.88
CA SER A 122 -5.55 16.17 1.85
C SER A 122 -7.02 15.88 1.62
N ASN A 123 -7.60 16.66 0.72
CA ASN A 123 -8.90 16.41 0.14
C ASN A 123 -8.77 15.17 -0.77
N ASP A 124 -8.54 14.02 -0.16
CA ASP A 124 -8.69 12.70 -0.73
C ASP A 124 -9.93 12.14 -0.03
N GLY A 125 -11.12 12.48 -0.52
CA GLY A 125 -11.58 11.75 -1.70
C GLY A 125 -11.94 10.30 -1.32
N GLU A 126 -12.30 10.05 -0.06
CA GLU A 126 -12.96 8.84 0.38
C GLU A 126 -14.11 8.47 -0.57
N GLY A 127 -13.96 7.27 -1.14
CA GLY A 127 -14.75 6.75 -2.22
C GLY A 127 -16.27 6.78 -1.97
N ALA A 128 -16.95 7.35 -2.95
CA ALA A 128 -18.34 7.08 -3.35
C ALA A 128 -19.51 7.38 -2.39
N LEU A 129 -19.30 7.66 -1.10
CA LEU A 129 -20.42 7.91 -0.16
C LEU A 129 -20.49 9.35 0.38
N ALA A 130 -19.40 10.10 0.41
CA ALA A 130 -19.39 11.50 0.88
C ALA A 130 -19.80 12.51 -0.21
N SER A 131 -19.68 12.15 -1.49
CA SER A 131 -20.01 13.03 -2.61
C SER A 131 -21.51 13.11 -2.92
N ASP A 132 -22.31 12.08 -2.62
CA ASP A 132 -23.73 12.07 -2.96
C ASP A 132 -24.55 13.04 -2.08
N GLU A 133 -24.29 13.07 -0.77
CA GLU A 133 -24.96 14.00 0.16
C GLU A 133 -24.54 15.47 -0.08
N ALA A 134 -23.26 15.70 -0.36
CA ALA A 134 -22.74 17.03 -0.69
C ALA A 134 -23.30 17.56 -2.03
N LEU A 135 -23.50 16.67 -3.02
CA LEU A 135 -24.14 17.02 -4.30
C LEU A 135 -25.65 17.26 -4.14
N GLN A 136 -26.33 16.49 -3.28
CA GLN A 136 -27.74 16.71 -2.95
C GLN A 136 -27.95 18.10 -2.34
N ALA A 137 -27.07 18.50 -1.41
CA ALA A 137 -27.12 19.82 -0.76
C ALA A 137 -26.86 20.98 -1.75
N LEU A 138 -25.99 20.79 -2.74
CA LEU A 138 -25.76 21.77 -3.80
C LEU A 138 -26.95 21.88 -4.78
N ARG A 139 -27.66 20.77 -5.02
CA ARG A 139 -28.81 20.74 -5.93
C ARG A 139 -30.04 21.40 -5.33
N ASP A 140 -30.29 21.20 -4.05
CA ASP A 140 -31.39 21.87 -3.31
C ASP A 140 -31.19 23.39 -3.28
N LYS A 141 -29.94 23.84 -3.07
CA LYS A 141 -29.57 25.25 -3.08
C LYS A 141 -29.71 25.92 -4.46
N LEU A 142 -29.57 25.18 -5.56
CA LEU A 142 -29.73 25.70 -6.92
C LEU A 142 -31.18 25.63 -7.45
N ALA A 143 -32.00 24.73 -6.90
CA ALA A 143 -33.42 24.61 -7.24
C ALA A 143 -34.33 25.56 -6.43
N GLY A 144 -33.77 26.29 -5.46
CA GLY A 144 -34.45 27.16 -4.52
C GLY A 144 -34.28 28.67 -4.74
N GLU A 145 -33.91 29.12 -5.95
CA GLU A 145 -33.96 30.53 -6.37
C GLU A 145 -34.76 30.70 -7.68
#